data_AF-A0A938B4V2-F1
#
_entry.id   AF-A0A938B4V2-F1
#
_cell.length_a   1.000
_cell.length_b   1.000
_cell.length_c   1.000
_cell.angle_alpha   90.00
_cell.angle_beta   90.00
_cell.angle_gamma   90.00
#
_symmetry.space_group_name_H-M   'P 1'
#
loop_
_entity.id
_entity.type
_entity.pdbx_description
1 polymer ?
#
loop_
_entity_poly.entity_id
_entity_poly.type
_entity_poly.pdbx_seq_one_letter_code
_entity_poly.pdbx_strand_id
1 'polypeptide(L)'
;MWGVIRSWRSCARLLARAGGGHGQVVAGVGEAGVGKSRLLYECTRSHHLHGWLLLASHAVSYGKATAYLPVIDLLKSYFQIVPQDDARRRREQVTGKLLTLDRALEPMLPALLALLEVPVEDPQWQAFDPPQRRRRTLEAIKHLLLRESQVQPLCLVCEDLHWIDTETQALLDSLVESLPTARLLLLVNYRPEYQHGWGSKTYYTQLRLDPLPPASADELLQALLGHDPSLAPLTPLLIARTQGNPFFLEESVHTLVETGVLRGARGAYRLAQPLESLQVPATVLAVLAARIDRLPAEEKRLLQTAAVIGTEVPGRCYRPLPMRPRRPCTAAWHTCKPPSFSTKPICFRSVRTPSSTP
;
A
#
# COMPACT_ATOMS: atom_id res chain seq x y z
N MET A 1 -21.93 -2.97 7.92
CA MET A 1 -21.15 -2.34 9.04
C MET A 1 -20.58 -3.26 10.16
N TRP A 2 -21.28 -4.31 10.62
CA TRP A 2 -20.94 -5.01 11.88
C TRP A 2 -19.60 -5.79 11.90
N GLY A 3 -19.16 -6.35 10.76
CA GLY A 3 -17.87 -7.06 10.65
C GLY A 3 -16.66 -6.13 10.77
N VAL A 4 -16.71 -4.97 10.11
CA VAL A 4 -15.64 -3.96 10.12
C VAL A 4 -15.47 -3.31 11.50
N ILE A 5 -16.58 -3.07 12.21
CA ILE A 5 -16.55 -2.49 13.57
C ILE A 5 -15.96 -3.48 14.59
N ARG A 6 -16.25 -4.78 14.46
CA ARG A 6 -15.63 -5.82 15.31
C ARG A 6 -14.13 -5.92 15.05
N SER A 7 -13.72 -5.95 13.78
CA SER A 7 -12.32 -5.95 13.38
C SER A 7 -11.58 -4.71 13.91
N TRP A 8 -12.22 -3.54 13.87
CA TRP A 8 -11.67 -2.29 14.41
C TRP A 8 -11.40 -2.33 15.91
N ARG A 9 -12.37 -2.80 16.71
CA ARG A 9 -12.20 -2.93 18.18
C ARG A 9 -11.10 -3.92 18.55
N SER A 10 -10.87 -4.93 17.72
CA SER A 10 -9.73 -5.83 17.86
C SER A 10 -8.41 -5.12 17.52
N CYS A 11 -8.33 -4.35 16.44
CA CYS A 11 -7.14 -3.55 16.10
C CYS A 11 -6.76 -2.58 17.20
N ALA A 12 -7.72 -1.85 17.78
CA ALA A 12 -7.46 -0.89 18.86
C ALA A 12 -6.80 -1.53 20.10
N ARG A 13 -7.26 -2.72 20.50
CA ARG A 13 -6.66 -3.47 21.62
C ARG A 13 -5.25 -3.96 21.30
N LEU A 14 -5.01 -4.40 20.07
CA LEU A 14 -3.70 -4.89 19.62
C LEU A 14 -2.69 -3.74 19.51
N LEU A 15 -3.14 -2.57 19.04
CA LEU A 15 -2.38 -1.32 19.04
C LEU A 15 -1.91 -0.94 20.45
N ALA A 16 -2.81 -0.98 21.44
CA ALA A 16 -2.45 -0.69 22.83
C ALA A 16 -1.42 -1.68 23.40
N ARG A 17 -1.56 -2.98 23.11
CA ARG A 17 -0.60 -4.02 23.53
C ARG A 17 0.78 -3.80 22.91
N ALA A 18 0.83 -3.54 21.62
CA ALA A 18 2.09 -3.25 20.92
C ALA A 18 2.75 -1.98 21.48
N GLY A 19 1.98 -0.93 21.79
CA GLY A 19 2.52 0.27 22.45
C GLY A 19 3.11 -0.01 23.83
N GLY A 20 2.53 -0.96 24.56
CA GLY A 20 3.00 -1.45 25.87
C GLY A 20 4.14 -2.48 25.81
N GLY A 21 4.81 -2.68 24.67
CA GLY A 21 5.97 -3.58 24.54
C GLY A 21 5.67 -5.03 24.21
N HIS A 22 4.41 -5.34 23.90
CA HIS A 22 3.98 -6.66 23.49
C HIS A 22 3.65 -6.64 22.01
N GLY A 23 4.68 -6.73 21.17
CA GLY A 23 4.54 -6.58 19.73
C GLY A 23 3.51 -7.54 19.14
N GLN A 24 2.82 -7.07 18.11
CA GLN A 24 1.69 -7.77 17.49
C GLN A 24 1.85 -7.81 15.97
N VAL A 25 1.27 -8.84 15.36
CA VAL A 25 1.04 -8.88 13.93
C VAL A 25 -0.47 -8.92 13.66
N VAL A 26 -0.93 -8.04 12.77
CA VAL A 26 -2.31 -8.01 12.30
C VAL A 26 -2.31 -8.18 10.79
N ALA A 27 -2.95 -9.24 10.32
CA ALA A 27 -3.05 -9.56 8.89
C ALA A 27 -4.48 -9.39 8.37
N GLY A 28 -4.66 -8.53 7.37
CA GLY A 28 -5.86 -8.51 6.55
C GLY A 28 -5.78 -9.55 5.44
N VAL A 29 -6.68 -10.53 5.45
CA VAL A 29 -6.66 -11.66 4.49
C VAL A 29 -7.95 -11.70 3.71
N GLY A 30 -7.86 -11.83 2.40
CA GLY A 30 -9.03 -11.89 1.54
C GLY A 30 -8.70 -11.67 0.06
N GLU A 31 -9.71 -11.84 -0.78
CA GLU A 31 -9.57 -11.73 -2.24
C GLU A 31 -9.22 -10.31 -2.72
N ALA A 32 -8.86 -10.18 -4.00
CA ALA A 32 -8.64 -8.86 -4.59
C ALA A 32 -9.91 -7.99 -4.51
N GLY A 33 -9.76 -6.72 -4.13
CA GLY A 33 -10.86 -5.76 -4.12
C GLY A 33 -11.79 -5.79 -2.90
N VAL A 34 -11.63 -6.73 -1.95
CA VAL A 34 -12.46 -6.82 -0.74
C VAL A 34 -12.20 -5.73 0.32
N GLY A 35 -11.25 -4.81 0.08
CA GLY A 35 -10.98 -3.67 0.97
C GLY A 35 -9.88 -3.89 2.01
N LYS A 36 -8.95 -4.84 1.81
CA LYS A 36 -7.81 -5.08 2.71
C LYS A 36 -6.97 -3.81 2.96
N SER A 37 -6.57 -3.12 1.89
CA SER A 37 -5.83 -1.85 1.99
C SER A 37 -6.65 -0.77 2.70
N ARG A 38 -7.97 -0.75 2.50
CA ARG A 38 -8.85 0.19 3.21
C ARG A 38 -8.86 -0.09 4.71
N LEU A 39 -8.91 -1.35 5.12
CA LEU A 39 -8.84 -1.73 6.53
C LEU A 39 -7.52 -1.26 7.17
N LEU A 40 -6.38 -1.52 6.52
CA LEU A 40 -5.08 -1.05 7.03
C LEU A 40 -5.00 0.47 7.06
N TYR A 41 -5.47 1.15 6.01
CA TYR A 41 -5.55 2.60 5.95
C TYR A 41 -6.33 3.18 7.14
N GLU A 42 -7.51 2.65 7.44
CA GLU A 42 -8.26 3.07 8.62
C GLU A 42 -7.42 2.83 9.88
N CYS A 43 -6.78 1.66 10.02
CA CYS A 43 -5.98 1.33 11.22
C CYS A 43 -4.85 2.35 11.43
N THR A 44 -4.18 2.76 10.36
CA THR A 44 -3.10 3.75 10.39
C THR A 44 -3.57 5.15 10.82
N ARG A 45 -4.86 5.48 10.64
CA ARG A 45 -5.45 6.75 11.06
C ARG A 45 -6.03 6.73 12.46
N SER A 46 -5.96 5.60 13.15
CA SER A 46 -6.43 5.46 14.52
C SER A 46 -5.73 6.45 15.44
N HIS A 47 -6.48 7.01 16.39
CA HIS A 47 -5.91 7.90 17.39
C HIS A 47 -4.84 7.19 18.26
N HIS A 48 -4.92 5.85 18.37
CA HIS A 48 -3.94 5.03 19.08
C HIS A 48 -2.53 5.02 18.48
N LEU A 49 -2.36 5.45 17.22
CA LEU A 49 -1.05 5.59 16.56
C LEU A 49 -0.44 7.00 16.67
N HIS A 50 -1.07 7.92 17.40
CA HIS A 50 -0.48 9.23 17.62
C HIS A 50 0.85 9.09 18.38
N GLY A 51 1.90 9.71 17.87
CA GLY A 51 3.25 9.61 18.44
C GLY A 51 4.02 8.33 18.08
N TRP A 52 3.46 7.46 17.24
CA TRP A 52 4.17 6.31 16.70
C TRP A 52 4.95 6.70 15.45
N LEU A 53 6.10 6.06 15.25
CA LEU A 53 6.74 6.07 13.94
C LEU A 53 5.99 5.12 13.02
N LEU A 54 5.53 5.61 11.88
CA LEU A 54 4.78 4.84 10.90
C LEU A 54 5.58 4.74 9.60
N LEU A 55 5.93 3.51 9.25
CA LEU A 55 6.66 3.20 8.02
C LEU A 55 5.82 2.23 7.20
N ALA A 56 5.62 2.55 5.93
CA ALA A 56 4.81 1.72 5.05
C ALA A 56 5.57 1.37 3.78
N SER A 57 5.29 0.17 3.27
CA SER A 57 5.80 -0.36 2.03
C SER A 57 4.69 -1.15 1.33
N HIS A 58 4.81 -1.24 0.01
CA HIS A 58 3.88 -1.97 -0.84
C HIS A 58 4.69 -2.92 -1.72
N ALA A 59 4.31 -4.19 -1.73
CA ALA A 59 4.88 -5.15 -2.67
C ALA A 59 4.25 -4.95 -4.05
N VAL A 60 5.08 -4.82 -5.09
CA VAL A 60 4.64 -4.59 -6.47
C VAL A 60 4.79 -5.84 -7.32
N SER A 61 4.10 -5.85 -8.46
CA SER A 61 3.94 -7.05 -9.25
C SER A 61 5.25 -7.73 -9.69
N TYR A 62 6.15 -6.86 -10.11
CA TYR A 62 7.47 -7.16 -10.62
C TYR A 62 8.52 -7.17 -9.50
N GLY A 63 8.11 -6.94 -8.25
CA GLY A 63 8.99 -6.80 -7.09
C GLY A 63 9.78 -8.06 -6.76
N LYS A 64 9.28 -9.25 -7.15
CA LYS A 64 10.00 -10.52 -6.97
C LYS A 64 11.37 -10.56 -7.67
N ALA A 65 11.60 -9.70 -8.67
CA ALA A 65 12.87 -9.64 -9.39
C ALA A 65 13.95 -8.83 -8.64
N THR A 66 13.58 -8.02 -7.65
CA THR A 66 14.51 -7.17 -6.88
C THR A 66 14.43 -7.53 -5.40
N ALA A 67 15.51 -8.10 -4.87
CA ALA A 67 15.61 -8.44 -3.46
C ALA A 67 15.33 -7.21 -2.57
N TYR A 68 14.54 -7.41 -1.51
CA TYR A 68 14.25 -6.39 -0.51
C TYR A 68 13.54 -5.13 -1.02
N LEU A 69 12.95 -5.11 -2.22
CA LEU A 69 12.38 -3.86 -2.77
C LEU A 69 11.41 -3.12 -1.82
N PRO A 70 10.42 -3.78 -1.18
CA PRO A 70 9.54 -3.10 -0.22
C PRO A 70 10.30 -2.53 0.99
N VAL A 71 11.36 -3.23 1.41
CA VAL A 71 12.20 -2.83 2.54
C VAL A 71 13.09 -1.66 2.18
N ILE A 72 13.62 -1.61 0.96
CA ILE A 72 14.39 -0.48 0.44
C ILE A 72 13.54 0.78 0.45
N ASP A 73 12.29 0.71 -0.03
CA ASP A 73 11.37 1.86 -0.03
C ASP A 73 11.02 2.32 1.39
N LEU A 74 10.80 1.35 2.29
CA LEU A 74 10.59 1.61 3.72
C LEU A 74 11.78 2.35 4.34
N LEU A 75 13.00 1.88 4.06
CA LEU A 75 14.23 2.48 4.59
C LEU A 75 14.52 3.84 3.97
N LYS A 76 14.25 4.05 2.67
CA LYS A 76 14.35 5.37 2.03
C LYS A 76 13.44 6.38 2.74
N SER A 77 12.20 5.99 3.04
CA SER A 77 11.27 6.83 3.81
C SER A 77 11.79 7.10 5.24
N TYR A 78 12.27 6.05 5.92
CA TYR A 78 12.85 6.16 7.26
C TYR A 78 14.04 7.13 7.29
N PHE A 79 15.01 6.98 6.39
CA PHE A 79 16.19 7.85 6.31
C PHE A 79 15.95 9.19 5.62
N GLN A 80 14.71 9.46 5.17
CA GLN A 80 14.33 10.67 4.44
C GLN A 80 15.14 10.88 3.15
N ILE A 81 15.48 9.79 2.48
CA ILE A 81 16.19 9.78 1.20
C ILE A 81 15.20 10.16 0.10
N VAL A 82 15.54 11.18 -0.69
CA VAL A 82 14.76 11.60 -1.86
C VAL A 82 15.49 11.25 -3.17
N PRO A 83 14.79 11.10 -4.31
CA PRO A 83 15.41 10.70 -5.57
C PRO A 83 16.50 11.65 -6.10
N GLN A 84 16.55 12.88 -5.59
CA GLN A 84 17.56 13.88 -5.97
C GLN A 84 18.84 13.76 -5.15
N ASP A 85 18.87 12.93 -4.12
CA ASP A 85 20.03 12.79 -3.23
C ASP A 85 21.14 11.99 -3.92
N ASP A 86 22.33 12.60 -4.00
CA ASP A 86 23.54 11.92 -4.42
C ASP A 86 24.01 10.90 -3.36
N ALA A 87 25.00 10.09 -3.71
CA ALA A 87 25.52 9.04 -2.83
C ALA A 87 26.09 9.59 -1.52
N ARG A 88 26.69 10.78 -1.55
CA ARG A 88 27.27 11.43 -0.36
C ARG A 88 26.17 11.83 0.62
N ARG A 89 25.15 12.53 0.13
CA ARG A 89 24.01 12.96 0.94
C ARG A 89 23.23 11.79 1.53
N ARG A 90 23.02 10.73 0.75
CA ARG A 90 22.45 9.46 1.25
C ARG A 90 23.29 8.86 2.36
N ARG A 91 24.62 8.81 2.21
CA ARG A 91 25.51 8.33 3.27
C ARG A 91 25.39 9.15 4.54
N GLU A 92 25.40 10.48 4.42
CA GLU A 92 25.28 11.40 5.55
C GLU A 92 23.94 11.23 6.29
N GLN A 93 22.82 11.11 5.58
CA GLN A 93 21.48 10.84 6.15
C GLN A 93 21.43 9.50 6.90
N VAL A 94 21.91 8.42 6.27
CA VAL A 94 21.89 7.09 6.86
C VAL A 94 22.78 7.04 8.10
N THR A 95 24.03 7.50 7.98
CA THR A 95 25.00 7.49 9.07
C THR A 95 24.56 8.37 10.22
N GLY A 96 24.14 9.61 9.93
CA GLY A 96 23.71 10.56 10.95
C GLY A 96 22.51 10.07 11.73
N LYS A 97 21.48 9.56 11.05
CA LYS A 97 20.29 9.04 11.72
C LYS A 97 20.59 7.77 12.53
N LEU A 98 21.35 6.84 11.96
CA LEU A 98 21.69 5.57 12.60
C LEU A 98 22.49 5.77 13.90
N LEU A 99 23.53 6.60 13.86
CA LEU A 99 24.38 6.87 15.03
C LEU A 99 23.70 7.75 16.08
N THR A 100 22.74 8.59 15.68
CA THR A 100 21.88 9.33 16.61
C THR A 100 20.91 8.40 17.32
N LEU A 101 20.43 7.35 16.65
CA LEU A 101 19.56 6.34 17.25
C LEU A 101 20.33 5.49 18.27
N ASP A 102 21.46 4.90 17.84
CA ASP A 102 22.35 4.15 18.72
C ASP A 102 23.71 3.92 18.06
N ARG A 103 24.80 4.24 18.77
CA ARG A 103 26.17 3.94 18.32
C ARG A 103 26.44 2.45 18.19
N ALA A 104 25.73 1.59 18.91
CA ALA A 104 25.86 0.14 18.77
C ALA A 104 25.46 -0.37 17.37
N LEU A 105 24.77 0.44 16.57
CA LEU A 105 24.39 0.11 15.20
C LEU A 105 25.48 0.45 14.16
N GLU A 106 26.58 1.10 14.55
CA GLU A 106 27.68 1.45 13.65
C GLU A 106 28.19 0.26 12.83
N PRO A 107 28.39 -0.96 13.38
CA PRO A 107 28.84 -2.11 12.60
C PRO A 107 27.85 -2.58 11.52
N MET A 108 26.59 -2.12 11.57
CA MET A 108 25.55 -2.45 10.60
C MET A 108 25.51 -1.47 9.43
N LEU A 109 26.22 -0.34 9.53
CA LEU A 109 26.22 0.73 8.53
C LEU A 109 26.62 0.24 7.12
N PRO A 110 27.68 -0.58 6.92
CA PRO A 110 28.04 -1.07 5.59
C PRO A 110 26.90 -1.83 4.90
N ALA A 111 26.14 -2.62 5.65
CA ALA A 111 25.04 -3.42 5.11
C ALA A 111 23.86 -2.54 4.67
N LEU A 112 23.50 -1.54 5.48
CA LEU A 112 22.43 -0.59 5.16
C LEU A 112 22.80 0.31 3.97
N LEU A 113 24.05 0.78 3.90
CA LEU A 113 24.54 1.57 2.78
C LEU A 113 24.52 0.78 1.48
N ALA A 114 25.00 -0.46 1.49
CA ALA A 114 24.97 -1.35 0.33
C ALA A 114 23.54 -1.60 -0.15
N LEU A 115 22.60 -1.85 0.77
CA LEU A 115 21.19 -2.05 0.45
C LEU A 115 20.53 -0.82 -0.19
N LEU A 116 20.96 0.39 0.20
CA LEU A 116 20.46 1.66 -0.30
C LEU A 116 21.24 2.18 -1.51
N GLU A 117 22.00 1.30 -2.17
CA GLU A 117 22.82 1.60 -3.35
C GLU A 117 23.81 2.76 -3.13
N VAL A 118 24.33 2.86 -1.90
CA VAL A 118 25.42 3.78 -1.55
C VAL A 118 26.73 3.00 -1.59
N PRO A 119 27.76 3.47 -2.32
CA PRO A 119 29.07 2.80 -2.34
C PRO A 119 29.60 2.56 -0.93
N VAL A 120 30.24 1.42 -0.70
CA VAL A 120 30.80 1.03 0.61
C VAL A 120 32.30 0.81 0.47
N GLU A 121 33.08 1.56 1.23
CA GLU A 121 34.55 1.55 1.19
C GLU A 121 35.16 0.63 2.28
N ASP A 122 34.32 0.03 3.13
CA ASP A 122 34.74 -0.86 4.20
C ASP A 122 35.38 -2.16 3.62
N PRO A 123 36.68 -2.42 3.87
CA PRO A 123 37.36 -3.61 3.38
C PRO A 123 36.77 -4.92 3.92
N GLN A 124 36.27 -4.94 5.16
CA GLN A 124 35.63 -6.12 5.74
C GLN A 124 34.33 -6.44 5.01
N TRP A 125 33.54 -5.40 4.68
CA TRP A 125 32.32 -5.59 3.89
C TRP A 125 32.62 -6.16 2.50
N GLN A 126 33.66 -5.64 1.85
CA GLN A 126 34.10 -6.10 0.54
C GLN A 126 34.63 -7.55 0.57
N ALA A 127 35.21 -7.99 1.68
CA ALA A 127 35.70 -9.36 1.85
C ALA A 127 34.60 -10.42 2.05
N PHE A 128 33.39 -10.03 2.48
CA PHE A 128 32.30 -10.98 2.68
C PHE A 128 31.79 -11.57 1.36
N ASP A 129 31.48 -12.87 1.39
CA ASP A 129 30.78 -13.54 0.31
C ASP A 129 29.30 -13.11 0.23
N PRO A 130 28.60 -13.38 -0.89
CA PRO A 130 27.20 -12.97 -1.03
C PRO A 130 26.26 -13.50 0.07
N PRO A 131 26.34 -14.77 0.52
CA PRO A 131 25.55 -15.27 1.65
C PRO A 131 25.78 -14.51 2.97
N GLN A 132 27.03 -14.18 3.29
CA GLN A 132 27.39 -13.40 4.48
C GLN A 132 26.85 -11.98 4.39
N ARG A 133 26.96 -11.31 3.23
CA ARG A 133 26.37 -9.99 3.01
C ARG A 133 24.86 -10.02 3.18
N ARG A 134 24.17 -10.99 2.57
CA ARG A 134 22.73 -11.22 2.72
C ARG A 134 22.32 -11.36 4.19
N ARG A 135 23.00 -12.23 4.95
CA ARG A 135 22.75 -12.43 6.38
C ARG A 135 22.94 -11.13 7.17
N ARG A 136 24.05 -10.41 6.93
CA ARG A 136 24.33 -9.14 7.62
C ARG A 136 23.32 -8.06 7.28
N THR A 137 22.84 -8.00 6.04
CA THR A 137 21.76 -7.08 5.65
C THR A 137 20.47 -7.38 6.40
N LEU A 138 20.06 -8.65 6.47
CA LEU A 138 18.88 -9.04 7.25
C LEU A 138 19.01 -8.64 8.73
N GLU A 139 20.13 -8.97 9.37
CA GLU A 139 20.38 -8.63 10.78
C GLU A 139 20.43 -7.11 11.00
N ALA A 140 21.06 -6.36 10.09
CA ALA A 140 21.15 -4.91 10.14
C ALA A 140 19.76 -4.25 10.14
N ILE A 141 18.87 -4.68 9.24
CA ILE A 141 17.51 -4.16 9.15
C ILE A 141 16.72 -4.53 10.40
N LYS A 142 16.80 -5.79 10.83
CA LYS A 142 16.10 -6.27 12.04
C LYS A 142 16.55 -5.48 13.27
N HIS A 143 17.85 -5.33 13.49
CA HIS A 143 18.41 -4.60 14.62
C HIS A 143 18.01 -3.12 14.60
N LEU A 144 18.03 -2.49 13.43
CA LEU A 144 17.55 -1.11 13.26
C LEU A 144 16.10 -0.97 13.73
N LEU A 145 15.18 -1.83 13.23
CA LEU A 145 13.76 -1.75 13.55
C LEU A 145 13.49 -2.06 15.04
N LEU A 146 14.16 -3.06 15.59
CA LEU A 146 14.04 -3.40 17.01
C LEU A 146 14.58 -2.28 17.89
N ARG A 147 15.71 -1.66 17.54
CA ARG A 147 16.27 -0.54 18.30
C ARG A 147 15.39 0.70 18.21
N GLU A 148 14.84 1.00 17.04
CA GLU A 148 13.86 2.07 16.87
C GLU A 148 12.64 1.85 17.77
N SER A 149 12.15 0.61 17.87
CA SER A 149 11.03 0.24 18.75
C SER A 149 11.34 0.51 20.24
N GLN A 150 12.61 0.48 20.65
CA GLN A 150 13.05 0.81 22.02
C GLN A 150 13.14 2.31 22.28
N VAL A 151 13.15 3.14 21.25
CA VAL A 151 13.05 4.61 21.38
C VAL A 151 11.60 5.05 21.34
N GLN A 152 10.85 4.59 20.35
CA GLN A 152 9.43 4.94 20.17
C GLN A 152 8.63 3.75 19.61
N PRO A 153 7.32 3.67 19.88
CA PRO A 153 6.47 2.66 19.25
C PRO A 153 6.50 2.74 17.72
N LEU A 154 6.61 1.59 17.07
CA LEU A 154 6.78 1.47 15.63
C LEU A 154 5.58 0.73 15.01
N CYS A 155 4.97 1.31 13.98
CA CYS A 155 3.98 0.65 13.15
C CYS A 155 4.56 0.45 11.75
N LEU A 156 4.74 -0.82 11.37
CA LEU A 156 5.21 -1.23 10.06
C LEU A 156 4.03 -1.72 9.23
N VAL A 157 3.83 -1.14 8.06
CA VAL A 157 2.80 -1.56 7.11
C VAL A 157 3.48 -2.21 5.90
N CYS A 158 3.14 -3.47 5.63
CA CYS A 158 3.58 -4.16 4.41
C CYS A 158 2.37 -4.70 3.65
N GLU A 159 2.05 -4.06 2.53
CA GLU A 159 0.93 -4.48 1.69
C GLU A 159 1.33 -5.51 0.64
N ASP A 160 0.36 -6.34 0.29
CA ASP A 160 0.39 -7.31 -0.80
C ASP A 160 1.48 -8.37 -0.65
N LEU A 161 1.61 -9.01 0.53
CA LEU A 161 2.73 -9.93 0.81
C LEU A 161 2.88 -11.09 -0.20
N HIS A 162 1.80 -11.51 -0.85
CA HIS A 162 1.83 -12.49 -1.94
C HIS A 162 2.79 -12.15 -3.11
N TRP A 163 3.23 -10.88 -3.23
CA TRP A 163 4.19 -10.42 -4.23
C TRP A 163 5.62 -10.23 -3.71
N ILE A 164 5.90 -10.44 -2.41
CA ILE A 164 7.25 -10.25 -1.89
C ILE A 164 8.22 -11.32 -2.39
N ASP A 165 9.48 -10.95 -2.43
CA ASP A 165 10.59 -11.85 -2.69
C ASP A 165 10.98 -12.67 -1.45
N THR A 166 11.78 -13.71 -1.64
CA THR A 166 12.19 -14.63 -0.57
C THR A 166 13.09 -13.96 0.48
N GLU A 167 13.79 -12.87 0.15
CA GLU A 167 14.60 -12.13 1.10
C GLU A 167 13.76 -11.29 2.04
N THR A 168 12.77 -10.59 1.50
CA THR A 168 11.78 -9.85 2.28
C THR A 168 10.99 -10.80 3.17
N GLN A 169 10.59 -11.98 2.67
CA GLN A 169 9.95 -13.03 3.48
C GLN A 169 10.83 -13.43 4.67
N ALA A 170 12.10 -13.75 4.43
CA ALA A 170 13.03 -14.17 5.48
C ALA A 170 13.24 -13.09 6.55
N LEU A 171 13.28 -11.80 6.15
CA LEU A 171 13.31 -10.68 7.07
C LEU A 171 12.05 -10.62 7.93
N LEU A 172 10.86 -10.73 7.33
CA LEU A 172 9.59 -10.70 8.05
C LEU A 172 9.52 -11.85 9.06
N ASP A 173 9.86 -13.07 8.65
CA ASP A 173 9.87 -14.24 9.54
C ASP A 173 10.82 -14.02 10.73
N SER A 174 12.05 -13.54 10.47
CA SER A 174 13.02 -13.23 11.52
C SER A 174 12.58 -12.09 12.45
N LEU A 175 11.92 -11.06 11.92
CA LEU A 175 11.38 -9.96 12.70
C LEU A 175 10.24 -10.42 13.60
N VAL A 176 9.33 -11.24 13.07
CA VAL A 176 8.15 -11.76 13.79
C VAL A 176 8.57 -12.57 15.03
N GLU A 177 9.63 -13.36 14.94
CA GLU A 177 10.17 -14.09 16.10
C GLU A 177 10.63 -13.18 17.26
N SER A 178 10.96 -11.92 16.97
CA SER A 178 11.42 -10.94 17.97
C SER A 178 10.34 -9.95 18.42
N LEU A 179 9.12 -10.05 17.89
CA LEU A 179 8.01 -9.16 18.27
C LEU A 179 7.53 -9.24 19.72
N PRO A 180 7.54 -10.40 20.42
CA PRO A 180 6.93 -10.51 21.74
C PRO A 180 7.41 -9.48 22.77
N THR A 181 8.63 -8.96 22.62
CA THR A 181 9.27 -8.00 23.53
C THR A 181 9.50 -6.62 22.88
N ALA A 182 9.01 -6.40 21.66
CA ALA A 182 9.20 -5.16 20.91
C ALA A 182 7.96 -4.25 21.01
N ARG A 183 8.16 -2.93 21.03
CA ARG A 183 7.06 -1.96 20.85
C ARG A 183 6.74 -1.78 19.37
N LEU A 184 6.38 -2.89 18.71
CA LEU A 184 6.23 -2.96 17.26
C LEU A 184 4.89 -3.58 16.89
N LEU A 185 4.14 -2.90 16.03
CA LEU A 185 2.95 -3.42 15.37
C LEU A 185 3.27 -3.65 13.89
N LEU A 186 3.21 -4.89 13.45
CA LEU A 186 3.31 -5.26 12.04
C LEU A 186 1.90 -5.41 11.46
N LEU A 187 1.51 -4.48 10.60
CA LEU A 187 0.27 -4.49 9.83
C LEU A 187 0.56 -5.02 8.44
N VAL A 188 -0.09 -6.12 8.05
CA VAL A 188 0.10 -6.67 6.71
C VAL A 188 -1.21 -7.01 6.05
N ASN A 189 -1.17 -7.18 4.73
CA ASN A 189 -2.25 -7.83 4.02
C ASN A 189 -1.74 -8.78 2.95
N TYR A 190 -2.54 -9.80 2.64
CA TYR A 190 -2.22 -10.78 1.61
C TYR A 190 -3.46 -11.55 1.14
N ARG A 191 -3.29 -12.34 0.09
CA ARG A 191 -4.34 -13.23 -0.44
C ARG A 191 -4.25 -14.62 0.20
N PRO A 192 -5.36 -15.37 0.31
CA PRO A 192 -5.40 -16.64 1.05
C PRO A 192 -4.34 -17.68 0.65
N GLU A 193 -3.86 -17.65 -0.59
CA GLU A 193 -2.82 -18.54 -1.12
C GLU A 193 -1.40 -18.25 -0.60
N TYR A 194 -1.18 -17.09 0.01
CA TYR A 194 0.12 -16.74 0.59
C TYR A 194 0.38 -17.54 1.87
N GLN A 195 1.56 -18.17 1.94
CA GLN A 195 1.96 -19.01 3.06
C GLN A 195 3.03 -18.34 3.90
N HIS A 196 2.92 -18.50 5.23
CA HIS A 196 3.90 -17.98 6.18
C HIS A 196 3.92 -18.82 7.47
N GLY A 197 5.06 -18.81 8.18
CA GLY A 197 5.28 -19.68 9.35
C GLY A 197 4.64 -19.19 10.66
N TRP A 198 4.20 -17.94 10.70
CA TRP A 198 3.78 -17.27 11.94
C TRP A 198 2.27 -17.34 12.25
N GLY A 199 1.49 -18.12 11.49
CA GLY A 199 0.04 -18.25 11.68
C GLY A 199 -0.39 -18.85 13.02
N SER A 200 0.50 -19.58 13.71
CA SER A 200 0.24 -20.22 15.01
C SER A 200 0.71 -19.39 16.22
N LYS A 201 1.35 -18.24 16.00
CA LYS A 201 1.88 -17.41 17.09
C LYS A 201 0.74 -16.75 17.88
N THR A 202 0.89 -16.65 19.21
CA THR A 202 -0.13 -16.05 20.09
C THR A 202 -0.32 -14.54 19.88
N TYR A 203 0.66 -13.88 19.27
CA TYR A 203 0.69 -12.46 18.93
C TYR A 203 0.37 -12.20 17.45
N TYR A 204 -0.16 -13.20 16.74
CA TYR A 204 -0.69 -13.07 15.39
C TYR A 204 -2.21 -13.02 15.42
N THR A 205 -2.80 -12.01 14.78
CA THR A 205 -4.25 -11.89 14.59
C THR A 205 -4.59 -11.79 13.11
N GLN A 206 -5.40 -12.75 12.63
CA GLN A 206 -5.94 -12.74 11.29
C GLN A 206 -7.32 -12.06 11.26
N LEU A 207 -7.47 -11.08 10.38
CA LEU A 207 -8.74 -10.45 10.03
C LEU A 207 -9.11 -10.91 8.63
N ARG A 208 -10.05 -11.85 8.53
CA ARG A 208 -10.59 -12.28 7.23
C ARG A 208 -11.60 -11.26 6.73
N LEU A 209 -11.42 -10.83 5.49
CA LEU A 209 -12.33 -9.96 4.76
C LEU A 209 -12.96 -10.78 3.65
N ASP A 210 -14.25 -11.02 3.80
CA ASP A 210 -15.10 -11.60 2.77
C ASP A 210 -15.76 -10.48 1.95
N PRO A 211 -16.30 -10.78 0.75
CA PRO A 211 -17.17 -9.86 0.04
C PRO A 211 -18.30 -9.33 0.92
N LEU A 212 -18.77 -8.12 0.63
CA LEU A 212 -19.79 -7.48 1.45
C LEU A 212 -21.08 -8.30 1.41
N PRO A 213 -21.69 -8.58 2.58
CA PRO A 213 -23.03 -9.16 2.61
C PRO A 213 -24.02 -8.18 1.96
N PRO A 214 -25.15 -8.66 1.39
CA PRO A 214 -26.08 -7.84 0.62
C PRO A 214 -26.47 -6.52 1.30
N ALA A 215 -26.74 -6.54 2.61
CA ALA A 215 -27.07 -5.32 3.37
C ALA A 215 -25.92 -4.29 3.41
N SER A 216 -24.66 -4.73 3.55
CA SER A 216 -23.51 -3.80 3.54
C SER A 216 -23.13 -3.37 2.12
N ALA A 217 -23.39 -4.20 1.11
CA ALA A 217 -23.25 -3.82 -0.29
C ALA A 217 -24.30 -2.76 -0.69
N ASP A 218 -25.54 -2.91 -0.20
CA ASP A 218 -26.60 -1.91 -0.34
C ASP A 218 -26.20 -0.59 0.35
N GLU A 219 -25.75 -0.61 1.61
CA GLU A 219 -25.22 0.57 2.31
C GLU A 219 -24.14 1.31 1.47
N LEU A 220 -23.19 0.57 0.90
CA LEU A 220 -22.15 1.12 0.04
C LEU A 220 -22.74 1.74 -1.23
N LEU A 221 -23.65 1.03 -1.90
CA LEU A 221 -24.30 1.52 -3.11
C LEU A 221 -25.17 2.74 -2.84
N GLN A 222 -25.89 2.81 -1.72
CA GLN A 222 -26.65 4.00 -1.32
C GLN A 222 -25.72 5.20 -1.13
N ALA A 223 -24.55 5.02 -0.50
CA ALA A 223 -23.57 6.09 -0.34
C ALA A 223 -22.92 6.53 -1.67
N LEU A 224 -22.85 5.64 -2.67
CA LEU A 224 -22.32 5.96 -3.99
C LEU A 224 -23.37 6.58 -4.91
N LEU A 225 -24.57 6.02 -4.93
CA LEU A 225 -25.66 6.30 -5.85
C LEU A 225 -26.61 7.40 -5.36
N GLY A 226 -26.97 7.39 -4.08
CA GLY A 226 -28.05 8.19 -3.52
C GLY A 226 -29.38 7.46 -3.48
N HIS A 227 -30.44 8.17 -3.10
CA HIS A 227 -31.76 7.62 -2.80
C HIS A 227 -32.82 7.83 -3.92
N ASP A 228 -32.39 8.12 -5.15
CA ASP A 228 -33.34 8.35 -6.24
C ASP A 228 -34.14 7.07 -6.57
N PRO A 229 -35.48 7.13 -6.67
CA PRO A 229 -36.30 5.94 -6.92
C PRO A 229 -35.97 5.20 -8.21
N SER A 230 -35.42 5.91 -9.22
CA SER A 230 -34.99 5.28 -10.47
C SER A 230 -33.89 4.22 -10.25
N LEU A 231 -33.12 4.31 -9.18
CA LEU A 231 -31.99 3.43 -8.88
C LEU A 231 -32.41 2.12 -8.20
N ALA A 232 -33.64 2.01 -7.68
CA ALA A 232 -34.12 0.83 -6.95
C ALA A 232 -33.86 -0.52 -7.66
N PRO A 233 -34.11 -0.68 -8.97
CA PRO A 233 -33.80 -1.92 -9.69
C PRO A 233 -32.30 -2.10 -10.04
N LEU A 234 -31.49 -1.05 -10.02
CA LEU A 234 -30.06 -1.10 -10.35
C LEU A 234 -29.26 -1.75 -9.22
N THR A 235 -29.57 -1.39 -7.98
CA THR A 235 -28.88 -1.87 -6.78
C THR A 235 -28.78 -3.40 -6.68
N PRO A 236 -29.89 -4.18 -6.73
CA PRO A 236 -29.80 -5.64 -6.67
C PRO A 236 -29.04 -6.25 -7.84
N LEU A 237 -29.13 -5.65 -9.04
CA LEU A 237 -28.39 -6.10 -10.22
C LEU A 237 -26.88 -5.93 -10.03
N LEU A 238 -26.44 -4.80 -9.49
CA LEU A 238 -25.03 -4.55 -9.18
C LEU A 238 -24.52 -5.49 -8.09
N ILE A 239 -25.28 -5.73 -7.03
CA ILE A 239 -24.90 -6.67 -5.97
C ILE A 239 -24.75 -8.09 -6.52
N ALA A 240 -25.71 -8.56 -7.32
CA ALA A 240 -25.67 -9.89 -7.92
C ALA A 240 -24.48 -10.08 -8.87
N ARG A 241 -24.20 -9.08 -9.72
CA ARG A 241 -23.10 -9.10 -10.70
C ARG A 241 -21.72 -9.06 -10.05
N THR A 242 -21.58 -8.25 -9.00
CA THR A 242 -20.29 -8.04 -8.32
C THR A 242 -20.04 -9.00 -7.17
N GLN A 243 -21.07 -9.79 -6.80
CA GLN A 243 -21.05 -10.70 -5.65
C GLN A 243 -20.62 -10.00 -4.35
N GLY A 244 -20.96 -8.71 -4.22
CA GLY A 244 -20.60 -7.91 -3.05
C GLY A 244 -19.13 -7.45 -2.98
N ASN A 245 -18.33 -7.61 -4.04
CA ASN A 245 -16.96 -7.10 -4.06
C ASN A 245 -16.98 -5.54 -4.09
N PRO A 246 -16.48 -4.85 -3.04
CA PRO A 246 -16.51 -3.39 -2.96
C PRO A 246 -15.87 -2.69 -4.16
N PHE A 247 -14.69 -3.15 -4.57
CA PHE A 247 -13.98 -2.56 -5.70
C PHE A 247 -14.78 -2.71 -7.00
N PHE A 248 -15.39 -3.88 -7.23
CA PHE A 248 -16.18 -4.10 -8.42
C PHE A 248 -17.51 -3.31 -8.39
N LEU A 249 -18.12 -3.13 -7.21
CA LEU A 249 -19.29 -2.26 -7.03
C LEU A 249 -18.97 -0.81 -7.43
N GLU A 250 -17.91 -0.24 -6.86
CA GLU A 250 -17.48 1.13 -7.16
C GLU A 250 -17.15 1.31 -8.66
N GLU A 251 -16.40 0.37 -9.22
CA GLU A 251 -15.98 0.42 -10.62
C GLU A 251 -17.17 0.27 -11.59
N SER A 252 -18.16 -0.55 -11.22
CA SER A 252 -19.41 -0.66 -11.97
C SER A 252 -20.16 0.67 -11.96
N VAL A 253 -20.34 1.30 -10.79
CA VAL A 253 -20.99 2.62 -10.69
C VAL A 253 -20.24 3.66 -11.52
N HIS A 254 -18.91 3.70 -11.44
CA HIS A 254 -18.10 4.64 -12.22
C HIS A 254 -18.30 4.45 -13.72
N THR A 255 -18.33 3.19 -14.19
CA THR A 255 -18.58 2.86 -15.60
C THR A 255 -19.95 3.34 -16.07
N LEU A 256 -20.97 3.21 -15.23
CA LEU A 256 -22.32 3.67 -15.55
C LEU A 256 -22.40 5.20 -15.66
N VAL A 257 -21.60 5.92 -14.87
CA VAL A 257 -21.48 7.38 -14.99
C VAL A 257 -20.76 7.75 -16.29
N GLU A 258 -19.66 7.08 -16.61
CA GLU A 258 -18.88 7.34 -17.84
C GLU A 258 -19.64 7.03 -19.13
N THR A 259 -20.47 5.99 -19.11
CA THR A 259 -21.33 5.61 -20.25
C THR A 259 -22.58 6.50 -20.35
N GLY A 260 -22.78 7.42 -19.41
CA GLY A 260 -23.92 8.32 -19.38
C GLY A 260 -25.24 7.65 -18.98
N VAL A 261 -25.20 6.41 -18.48
CA VAL A 261 -26.36 5.70 -17.95
C VAL A 261 -26.78 6.29 -16.61
N LEU A 262 -25.81 6.68 -15.78
CA LEU A 262 -26.02 7.49 -14.59
C LEU A 262 -25.65 8.94 -14.86
N ARG A 263 -26.50 9.87 -14.43
CA ARG A 263 -26.22 11.31 -14.45
C ARG A 263 -26.39 11.91 -13.07
N GLY A 264 -25.59 12.92 -12.77
CA GLY A 264 -25.60 13.61 -11.47
C GLY A 264 -24.22 13.59 -10.82
N ALA A 265 -24.20 13.67 -9.50
CA ALA A 265 -23.00 13.60 -8.69
C ALA A 265 -23.10 12.42 -7.71
N ARG A 266 -21.96 12.03 -7.15
CA ARG A 266 -21.89 10.97 -6.13
C ARG A 266 -22.89 11.24 -5.00
N GLY A 267 -23.69 10.23 -4.66
CA GLY A 267 -24.76 10.32 -3.66
C GLY A 267 -26.06 10.98 -4.15
N ALA A 268 -26.12 11.41 -5.41
CA ALA A 268 -27.28 12.06 -6.02
C ALA A 268 -27.35 11.75 -7.53
N TYR A 269 -27.13 10.49 -7.90
CA TYR A 269 -27.27 10.02 -9.27
C TYR A 269 -28.73 9.70 -9.61
N ARG A 270 -29.05 9.75 -10.91
CA ARG A 270 -30.32 9.29 -11.48
C ARG A 270 -30.04 8.47 -12.74
N LEU A 271 -30.92 7.51 -13.05
CA LEU A 271 -30.88 6.84 -14.34
C LEU A 271 -31.25 7.82 -15.46
N ALA A 272 -30.39 7.90 -16.46
CA ALA A 272 -30.63 8.66 -17.69
C ALA A 272 -31.06 7.76 -18.86
N GLN A 273 -30.96 6.44 -18.71
CA GLN A 273 -31.32 5.44 -19.71
C GLN A 273 -32.07 4.26 -19.08
N PRO A 274 -32.94 3.55 -19.83
CA PRO A 274 -33.64 2.35 -19.35
C PRO A 274 -32.69 1.21 -19.02
N LEU A 275 -33.00 0.42 -17.99
CA LEU A 275 -32.12 -0.66 -17.54
C LEU A 275 -31.99 -1.80 -18.56
N GLU A 276 -32.92 -1.96 -19.50
CA GLU A 276 -32.81 -3.00 -20.53
C GLU A 276 -31.65 -2.76 -21.50
N SER A 277 -31.15 -1.52 -21.59
CA SER A 277 -29.99 -1.15 -22.40
C SER A 277 -28.64 -1.29 -21.67
N LEU A 278 -28.66 -1.66 -20.38
CA LEU A 278 -27.46 -1.76 -19.55
C LEU A 278 -26.63 -2.99 -19.89
N GLN A 279 -25.48 -2.74 -20.54
CA GLN A 279 -24.36 -3.68 -20.49
C GLN A 279 -23.55 -3.42 -19.21
N VAL A 280 -23.99 -3.96 -18.08
CA VAL A 280 -23.11 -4.02 -16.90
C VAL A 280 -22.04 -5.06 -17.18
N PRO A 281 -20.76 -4.68 -17.29
CA PRO A 281 -19.71 -5.62 -17.69
C PRO A 281 -19.59 -6.75 -16.67
N ALA A 282 -19.40 -7.97 -17.15
CA ALA A 282 -19.36 -9.17 -16.30
C ALA A 282 -18.11 -9.23 -15.40
N THR A 283 -17.05 -8.48 -15.72
CA THR A 283 -15.80 -8.47 -14.97
C THR A 283 -15.17 -7.07 -14.92
N VAL A 284 -14.43 -6.79 -13.86
CA VAL A 284 -13.53 -5.61 -13.76
C VAL A 284 -12.59 -5.52 -14.97
N LEU A 285 -12.06 -6.65 -15.45
CA LEU A 285 -11.17 -6.67 -16.62
C LEU A 285 -11.89 -6.20 -17.87
N ALA A 286 -13.17 -6.55 -18.06
CA ALA A 286 -13.97 -6.04 -19.17
C ALA A 286 -14.24 -4.53 -19.03
N VAL A 287 -14.43 -4.03 -17.80
CA VAL A 287 -14.54 -2.59 -17.54
C VAL A 287 -13.24 -1.86 -17.93
N LEU A 288 -12.10 -2.33 -17.39
CA LEU A 288 -10.79 -1.71 -17.63
C LEU A 288 -10.40 -1.81 -19.11
N ALA A 289 -10.65 -2.94 -19.77
CA ALA A 289 -10.40 -3.11 -21.19
C ALA A 289 -11.27 -2.16 -22.04
N ALA A 290 -12.57 -2.06 -21.75
CA ALA A 290 -13.46 -1.14 -22.46
C ALA A 290 -13.05 0.33 -22.28
N ARG A 291 -12.52 0.71 -21.10
CA ARG A 291 -11.92 2.03 -20.90
C ARG A 291 -10.70 2.24 -21.77
N ILE A 292 -9.76 1.31 -21.74
CA ILE A 292 -8.53 1.38 -22.52
C ILE A 292 -8.83 1.44 -24.02
N ASP A 293 -9.86 0.74 -24.49
CA ASP A 293 -10.27 0.75 -25.89
C ASP A 293 -10.93 2.04 -26.33
N ARG A 294 -11.54 2.78 -25.40
CA ARG A 294 -12.14 4.10 -25.66
C ARG A 294 -11.12 5.25 -25.62
N LEU A 295 -9.88 4.99 -25.15
CA LEU A 295 -8.84 6.01 -25.15
C LEU A 295 -8.45 6.39 -26.59
N PRO A 296 -8.25 7.70 -26.87
CA PRO A 296 -7.63 8.15 -28.11
C PRO A 296 -6.29 7.45 -28.35
N ALA A 297 -5.92 7.26 -29.62
CA ALA A 297 -4.71 6.48 -29.98
C ALA A 297 -3.42 7.00 -29.29
N GLU A 298 -3.29 8.31 -29.09
CA GLU A 298 -2.15 8.90 -28.37
C GLU A 298 -2.15 8.57 -26.87
N GLU A 299 -3.33 8.59 -26.23
CA GLU A 299 -3.48 8.25 -24.82
C GLU A 299 -3.27 6.75 -24.59
N LYS A 300 -3.74 5.91 -25.52
CA LYS A 300 -3.52 4.46 -25.49
C LYS A 300 -2.03 4.11 -25.62
N ARG A 301 -1.29 4.77 -26.52
CA ARG A 301 0.17 4.61 -26.67
C ARG A 301 0.93 5.08 -25.43
N LEU A 302 0.51 6.20 -24.85
CA LEU A 302 1.08 6.72 -23.61
C LEU A 302 0.85 5.73 -22.46
N LEU A 303 -0.37 5.19 -22.32
CA LEU A 303 -0.70 4.18 -21.32
C LEU A 303 0.14 2.90 -21.49
N GLN A 304 0.29 2.42 -22.74
CA GLN A 304 1.13 1.25 -23.05
C GLN A 304 2.60 1.49 -22.69
N THR A 305 3.11 2.70 -22.93
CA THR A 305 4.49 3.06 -22.58
C THR A 305 4.65 3.19 -21.06
N ALA A 306 3.68 3.80 -20.37
CA ALA A 306 3.65 3.91 -18.92
C ALA A 306 3.55 2.54 -18.22
N ALA A 307 2.78 1.61 -18.79
CA ALA A 307 2.61 0.26 -18.25
C ALA A 307 3.93 -0.53 -18.18
N VAL A 308 4.91 -0.21 -19.03
CA VAL A 308 6.27 -0.79 -18.98
C VAL A 308 7.10 -0.21 -17.83
N ILE A 309 6.84 1.05 -17.45
CA ILE A 309 7.58 1.75 -16.38
C ILE A 309 7.07 1.31 -15.00
N GLY A 310 5.78 1.03 -14.87
CA GLY A 310 5.16 0.52 -13.64
C GLY A 310 4.02 1.40 -13.11
N THR A 311 3.62 1.15 -11.86
CA THR A 311 2.46 1.78 -11.18
C THR A 311 2.67 3.25 -10.80
N GLU A 312 3.93 3.71 -10.73
CA GLU A 312 4.27 5.11 -10.49
C GLU A 312 5.16 5.63 -11.62
N VAL A 313 4.65 6.60 -12.39
CA VAL A 313 5.41 7.28 -13.44
C VAL A 313 5.69 8.72 -12.98
N PRO A 314 6.96 9.07 -12.67
CA PRO A 314 7.31 10.44 -12.34
C PRO A 314 6.91 11.39 -13.47
N GLY A 315 6.23 12.49 -13.16
CA GLY A 315 5.74 13.47 -14.16
C GLY A 315 6.82 14.03 -15.09
N ARG A 316 8.10 13.85 -14.76
CA ARG A 316 9.27 14.25 -15.59
C ARG A 316 9.54 13.28 -16.75
N CYS A 317 9.05 12.04 -16.68
CA CYS A 317 9.10 11.07 -17.78
C CYS A 317 8.11 11.40 -18.91
N TYR A 318 7.27 12.43 -18.73
CA TYR A 318 6.34 12.95 -19.76
C TYR A 318 6.98 13.98 -20.69
N ARG A 319 8.32 14.06 -20.72
CA ARG A 319 8.99 14.84 -21.77
C ARG A 319 8.77 14.09 -23.09
N PRO A 320 8.22 14.75 -24.12
CA PRO A 320 7.88 14.07 -25.35
C PRO A 320 9.16 13.44 -25.92
N LEU A 321 9.15 12.10 -26.03
CA LEU A 321 9.97 11.42 -27.02
C LEU A 321 9.74 12.13 -28.35
N PRO A 322 10.79 12.46 -29.11
CA PRO A 322 10.72 13.47 -30.16
C PRO A 322 9.90 12.97 -31.34
N MET A 323 8.59 13.20 -31.31
CA MET A 323 7.75 13.36 -32.49
C MET A 323 6.81 14.56 -32.27
N ARG A 324 6.95 15.53 -33.17
CA ARG A 324 6.45 16.92 -33.28
C ARG A 324 5.07 17.31 -32.69
N PRO A 325 4.83 18.62 -32.46
CA PRO A 325 3.94 19.13 -31.41
C PRO A 325 2.54 19.52 -31.88
N ARG A 326 1.53 19.37 -31.01
CA ARG A 326 0.58 20.44 -30.62
C ARG A 326 -0.44 19.94 -29.59
N ARG A 327 -0.33 20.49 -28.37
CA ARG A 327 -1.29 20.63 -27.23
C ARG A 327 -0.79 19.99 -25.92
N PRO A 328 -1.01 20.62 -24.75
CA PRO A 328 -0.56 20.06 -23.47
C PRO A 328 -1.39 18.82 -23.09
N CYS A 329 -0.73 17.68 -22.86
CA CYS A 329 -1.32 16.40 -22.44
C CYS A 329 -1.90 16.37 -21.01
N THR A 330 -2.30 17.51 -20.44
CA THR A 330 -2.85 17.57 -19.08
C THR A 330 -4.24 16.93 -18.95
N ALA A 331 -4.97 16.77 -20.06
CA ALA A 331 -6.33 16.21 -20.05
C ALA A 331 -6.38 14.68 -19.80
N ALA A 332 -5.50 13.90 -20.44
CA ALA A 332 -5.49 12.43 -20.37
C ALA A 332 -5.34 11.88 -18.93
N TRP A 333 -4.64 12.64 -18.08
CA TRP A 333 -4.46 12.29 -16.68
C TRP A 333 -5.71 12.49 -15.83
N HIS A 334 -6.64 13.37 -16.21
CA HIS A 334 -7.90 13.53 -15.51
C HIS A 334 -8.94 12.48 -15.93
N THR A 335 -8.83 11.96 -17.15
CA THR A 335 -9.69 10.88 -17.67
C THR A 335 -9.29 9.49 -17.16
N CYS A 336 -7.98 9.22 -16.98
CA CYS A 336 -7.50 7.94 -16.42
C CYS A 336 -7.34 7.93 -14.90
N LYS A 337 -7.49 9.08 -14.23
CA LYS A 337 -7.43 9.14 -12.76
C LYS A 337 -8.85 9.20 -12.22
N PRO A 338 -9.29 8.22 -11.42
CA PRO A 338 -10.63 8.24 -10.85
C PRO A 338 -10.84 9.57 -10.08
N PRO A 339 -11.99 10.24 -10.25
CA PRO A 339 -12.34 11.40 -9.44
C PRO A 339 -12.59 10.91 -8.01
N SER A 340 -11.57 11.08 -7.17
CA SER A 340 -11.61 10.93 -5.71
C SER A 340 -12.22 9.62 -5.18
N PHE A 341 -11.42 8.56 -5.09
CA PHE A 341 -10.98 7.99 -3.81
C PHE A 341 -9.60 7.34 -3.99
N SER A 342 -8.83 7.38 -2.92
CA SER A 342 -7.39 7.17 -2.87
C SER A 342 -6.95 5.75 -3.23
N THR A 343 -6.59 5.50 -4.49
CA THR A 343 -5.38 4.70 -4.82
C THR A 343 -4.13 5.59 -4.82
N LYS A 344 -4.14 6.70 -4.06
CA LYS A 344 -2.85 7.29 -3.70
C LYS A 344 -2.14 6.21 -2.86
N PRO A 345 -0.86 5.89 -3.13
CA PRO A 345 -0.03 5.26 -2.10
C PRO A 345 -0.27 6.05 -0.81
N ILE A 346 -0.31 5.37 0.33
CA ILE A 346 -0.38 6.09 1.60
C ILE A 346 0.93 6.85 1.72
N CYS A 347 0.94 8.09 1.23
CA CYS A 347 2.10 8.93 1.19
C CYS A 347 2.27 9.48 2.60
N PHE A 348 2.92 8.68 3.45
CA PHE A 348 3.32 9.07 4.79
C PHE A 348 4.38 10.16 4.67
N ARG A 349 3.97 11.42 4.73
CA ARG A 349 4.88 12.48 5.17
C ARG A 349 5.22 12.16 6.63
N SER A 350 6.48 11.85 6.92
CA SER A 350 6.97 11.74 8.29
C SER A 350 6.54 12.99 9.06
N VAL A 351 5.64 12.83 10.03
CA VAL A 351 5.22 13.93 10.91
C VAL A 351 6.43 14.28 11.76
N ARG A 352 6.87 15.55 11.69
CA ARG A 352 7.95 16.07 12.52
C ARG A 352 7.56 15.94 14.00
N THR A 353 8.46 15.43 14.81
CA THR A 353 8.45 15.68 16.25
C THR A 353 8.67 17.19 16.48
N PRO A 354 7.94 17.84 17.39
CA PRO A 354 8.28 19.19 17.81
C PRO A 354 9.59 19.12 18.60
N SER A 355 10.60 19.87 18.15
CA SER A 355 11.83 20.10 18.88
C SER A 355 11.51 20.88 20.16
N SER A 356 11.46 20.19 21.29
CA SER A 356 11.54 20.82 22.60
C SER A 356 13.01 20.96 22.99
N THR A 357 13.52 22.17 22.95
CA THR A 357 14.59 22.62 23.85
C THR A 357 14.35 24.11 24.11
N PRO A 358 14.61 24.57 25.34
CA PRO A 358 13.92 25.72 25.95
C PRO A 358 14.26 27.07 25.34
#